data_AF-A0AAU9II99-F1
#
_entry.id   AF-A0AAU9II99-F1
#
_cell.length_a   1.000
_cell.length_b   1.000
_cell.length_c   1.000
_cell.angle_alpha   90.00
_cell.angle_beta   90.00
_cell.angle_gamma   90.00
#
_symmetry.space_group_name_H-M   'P 1'
#
loop_
_entity.id
_entity.type
_entity.pdbx_description
1 polymer ?
#
loop_
_entity_poly.entity_id
_entity_poly.type
_entity_poly.pdbx_seq_one_letter_code
_entity_poly.pdbx_strand_id
1 'polypeptide(L)'
;MGRGQFYSQRLTPYQGQKRCYGFFECDNCERYWESAYSWANMGQQCRSCLSNVYPWSQKSLEVIGVFRCGERSHEKELCEMCSFLGYSCVDYDLESNSDYDEPDYSEEDSEDSDYCYYY
;
A
#
# COMPACT_ATOMS: atom_id res chain seq x y z
N MET A 1 -35.63 -4.12 2.98
CA MET A 1 -34.35 -4.56 2.39
C MET A 1 -33.24 -3.67 2.92
N GLY A 2 -32.51 -4.11 3.93
CA GLY A 2 -31.46 -3.30 4.58
C GLY A 2 -30.19 -3.28 3.74
N ARG A 3 -29.93 -2.17 3.04
CA ARG A 3 -28.60 -1.84 2.52
C ARG A 3 -27.89 -1.07 3.64
N GLY A 4 -27.04 -1.73 4.40
CA GLY A 4 -26.34 -1.09 5.50
C GLY A 4 -25.25 -1.98 6.06
N GLN A 5 -24.09 -1.97 5.44
CA GLN A 5 -22.81 -2.23 6.10
C GLN A 5 -21.78 -1.29 5.49
N PHE A 6 -21.54 -0.18 6.20
CA PHE A 6 -20.49 0.78 5.91
C PHE A 6 -19.12 0.15 6.22
N TYR A 7 -18.20 0.21 5.27
CA TYR A 7 -16.78 -0.12 5.39
C TYR A 7 -16.16 0.51 6.64
N SER A 8 -15.88 -0.28 7.68
CA SER A 8 -15.18 0.18 8.89
C SER A 8 -14.56 -0.96 9.71
N GLN A 9 -14.09 -2.04 9.07
CA GLN A 9 -13.38 -3.10 9.77
C GLN A 9 -11.89 -3.03 9.40
N ARG A 10 -11.06 -2.64 10.38
CA ARG A 10 -9.61 -2.81 10.30
C ARG A 10 -9.33 -4.31 10.33
N LEU A 11 -9.21 -4.93 9.16
CA LEU A 11 -8.97 -6.37 9.03
C LEU A 11 -7.55 -6.76 9.42
N THR A 12 -6.64 -5.78 9.42
CA THR A 12 -5.23 -5.99 9.73
C THR A 12 -4.69 -4.93 10.71
N PRO A 13 -3.66 -5.25 11.51
CA PRO A 13 -3.11 -4.30 12.47
C PRO A 13 -2.54 -3.02 11.83
N TYR A 14 -1.89 -3.15 10.67
CA TYR A 14 -1.36 -2.01 9.93
C TYR A 14 -2.43 -1.42 9.01
N GLN A 15 -2.48 -0.09 8.97
CA GLN A 15 -3.47 0.71 8.23
C GLN A 15 -2.81 1.78 7.35
N GLY A 16 -1.50 1.66 7.10
CA GLY A 16 -0.78 2.56 6.21
C GLY A 16 -0.93 2.14 4.74
N GLN A 17 -0.50 3.02 3.84
CA GLN A 17 -0.65 2.82 2.41
C GLN A 17 0.51 2.00 1.82
N LYS A 18 1.72 2.18 2.33
CA LYS A 18 2.92 1.48 1.84
C LYS A 18 2.90 0.00 2.20
N ARG A 19 3.58 -0.81 1.39
CA ARG A 19 3.88 -2.21 1.69
C ARG A 19 4.57 -2.36 3.05
N CYS A 20 4.26 -3.43 3.74
CA CYS A 20 4.79 -3.76 5.06
C CYS A 20 5.17 -5.24 5.16
N TYR A 21 5.87 -5.57 6.24
CA TYR A 21 6.20 -6.95 6.59
C TYR A 21 5.07 -7.53 7.44
N GLY A 22 4.50 -8.65 7.03
CA GLY A 22 3.38 -9.31 7.71
C GLY A 22 3.74 -10.69 8.23
N PHE A 23 3.14 -11.04 9.36
CA PHE A 23 3.19 -12.36 10.00
C PHE A 23 1.80 -13.01 9.92
N PHE A 24 1.75 -14.23 9.41
CA PHE A 24 0.52 -14.94 9.09
C PHE A 24 0.47 -16.29 9.81
N GLU A 25 -0.73 -16.69 10.20
CA GLU A 25 -1.02 -17.98 10.80
C GLU A 25 -2.36 -18.47 10.26
N CYS A 26 -2.39 -19.66 9.66
CA CYS A 26 -3.61 -20.22 9.09
C CYS A 26 -4.38 -21.02 10.15
N ASP A 27 -5.59 -20.60 10.50
CA ASP A 27 -6.44 -21.29 11.48
C ASP A 27 -6.83 -22.73 11.07
N ASN A 28 -6.77 -23.06 9.77
CA ASN A 28 -7.18 -24.38 9.27
C ASN A 28 -6.07 -25.44 9.33
N CYS A 29 -4.80 -25.03 9.21
CA CYS A 29 -3.66 -25.97 9.16
C CYS A 29 -2.51 -25.58 10.09
N GLU A 30 -2.69 -24.53 10.89
CA GLU A 30 -1.75 -24.02 11.89
C GLU A 30 -0.38 -23.65 11.29
N ARG A 31 -0.30 -23.48 9.98
CA ARG A 31 0.95 -23.09 9.30
C ARG A 31 1.20 -21.61 9.55
N TYR A 32 2.42 -21.31 9.95
CA TYR A 32 2.95 -19.96 10.07
C TYR A 32 3.84 -19.59 8.89
N TRP A 33 3.74 -18.34 8.42
CA TRP A 33 4.68 -17.76 7.48
C TRP A 33 4.81 -16.25 7.64
N GLU A 34 5.87 -15.72 7.06
CA GLU A 34 6.20 -14.29 7.07
C GLU A 34 6.39 -13.80 5.63
N SER A 35 6.04 -12.54 5.36
CA SER A 35 6.10 -11.98 4.02
C SER A 35 6.35 -10.48 4.04
N ALA A 36 7.33 -10.04 3.23
CA ALA A 36 7.60 -8.63 2.95
C ALA A 36 6.60 -7.98 1.98
N TYR A 37 5.55 -8.71 1.58
CA TYR A 37 4.53 -8.30 0.62
C TYR A 37 3.14 -8.27 1.25
N SER A 38 3.05 -7.68 2.44
CA SER A 38 1.80 -7.48 3.15
C SER A 38 1.30 -6.03 2.97
N TRP A 39 -0.02 -5.87 2.91
CA TRP A 39 -0.69 -4.59 2.74
C TRP A 39 -1.78 -4.41 3.79
N ALA A 40 -2.17 -3.16 4.05
CA ALA A 40 -3.29 -2.89 4.94
C ALA A 40 -4.58 -3.49 4.38
N ASN A 41 -5.34 -4.17 5.24
CA ASN A 41 -6.63 -4.79 4.93
C ASN A 41 -6.59 -5.83 3.81
N MET A 42 -5.42 -6.43 3.54
CA MET A 42 -5.22 -7.48 2.54
C MET A 42 -4.54 -8.70 3.17
N GLY A 43 -4.92 -9.88 2.71
CA GLY A 43 -4.42 -11.17 3.15
C GLY A 43 -3.50 -11.87 2.13
N GLN A 44 -3.06 -13.05 2.52
CA GLN A 44 -2.39 -14.01 1.65
C GLN A 44 -3.07 -15.36 1.76
N GLN A 45 -3.21 -16.06 0.64
CA GLN A 45 -3.76 -17.40 0.62
C GLN A 45 -2.76 -18.40 1.21
N CYS A 46 -3.25 -19.25 2.11
CA CYS A 46 -2.48 -20.39 2.59
C CYS A 46 -2.19 -21.35 1.43
N ARG A 47 -0.91 -21.72 1.22
CA ARG A 47 -0.50 -22.68 0.18
C ARG A 47 -1.18 -24.05 0.28
N SER A 48 -1.55 -24.47 1.48
CA SER A 48 -2.15 -25.79 1.73
C SER A 48 -3.66 -25.77 1.69
N CYS A 49 -4.28 -24.73 2.27
CA CYS A 49 -5.74 -24.66 2.43
C CYS A 49 -6.43 -23.78 1.37
N LEU A 50 -5.67 -22.93 0.67
CA LEU A 50 -6.15 -21.92 -0.26
C LEU A 50 -7.15 -20.90 0.35
N SER A 51 -7.30 -20.90 1.67
CA SER A 51 -8.07 -19.89 2.41
C SER A 51 -7.29 -18.59 2.49
N ASN A 52 -7.97 -17.45 2.33
CA ASN A 52 -7.38 -16.13 2.56
C ASN A 52 -7.09 -15.93 4.06
N VAL A 53 -5.86 -15.58 4.39
CA VAL A 53 -5.40 -15.38 5.77
C VAL A 53 -4.89 -13.96 5.93
N TYR A 54 -5.45 -13.23 6.89
CA TYR A 54 -4.99 -11.89 7.24
C TYR A 54 -3.82 -11.98 8.23
N PRO A 55 -2.84 -11.06 8.12
CA PRO A 55 -1.72 -11.04 9.03
C PRO A 55 -2.16 -10.64 10.43
N TRP A 56 -1.73 -11.39 11.45
CA TRP A 56 -1.97 -11.07 12.86
C TRP A 56 -1.01 -10.01 13.40
N SER A 57 0.13 -9.79 12.75
CA SER A 57 1.06 -8.70 13.03
C SER A 57 1.68 -8.16 11.75
N GLN A 58 1.86 -6.84 11.70
CA GLN A 58 2.48 -6.14 10.59
C GLN A 58 3.47 -5.08 11.10
N LYS A 59 4.58 -4.91 10.39
CA LYS A 59 5.64 -3.95 10.70
C LYS A 59 6.07 -3.23 9.44
N SER A 60 6.30 -1.92 9.51
CA SER A 60 6.79 -1.17 8.36
C SER A 60 8.18 -1.66 7.93
N LEU A 61 8.46 -1.58 6.63
CA LEU A 61 9.75 -1.99 6.08
C LEU A 61 10.90 -1.09 6.57
N GLU A 62 10.60 0.18 6.87
CA GLU A 62 11.54 1.14 7.47
C GLU A 62 12.08 0.67 8.82
N VAL A 63 11.23 0.03 9.63
CA VAL A 63 11.61 -0.46 10.98
C VAL A 63 12.40 -1.77 10.91
N ILE A 64 12.10 -2.65 9.94
CA ILE A 64 12.77 -3.94 9.81
C ILE A 64 14.10 -3.85 9.04
N GLY A 65 14.25 -2.80 8.22
CA GLY A 65 15.38 -2.65 7.31
C GLY A 65 15.24 -3.58 6.09
N VAL A 66 15.59 -3.05 4.92
CA VAL A 66 15.41 -3.72 3.61
C VAL A 66 16.18 -5.05 3.51
N PHE A 67 17.20 -5.25 4.37
CA PHE A 67 18.05 -6.44 4.39
C PHE A 67 17.34 -7.74 4.81
N ARG A 68 16.17 -7.69 5.47
CA ARG A 68 15.36 -8.90 5.76
C ARG A 68 14.29 -9.20 4.70
N CYS A 69 14.18 -8.37 3.67
CA CYS A 69 13.17 -8.51 2.61
C CYS A 69 13.66 -9.31 1.40
N GLY A 70 14.97 -9.49 1.24
CA GLY A 70 15.58 -10.02 0.02
C GLY A 70 15.97 -11.48 0.15
N GLU A 71 15.15 -12.37 -0.42
CA GLU A 71 15.58 -13.62 -1.08
C GLU A 71 14.37 -14.46 -1.53
N ARG A 72 13.22 -14.32 -0.87
CA ARG A 72 12.03 -15.11 -1.21
C ARG A 72 11.26 -14.45 -2.36
N SER A 73 11.05 -15.22 -3.44
CA SER A 73 10.22 -14.82 -4.57
C SER A 73 8.81 -14.46 -4.12
N HIS A 74 8.27 -13.38 -4.68
CA HIS A 74 6.92 -12.94 -4.41
C HIS A 74 5.89 -13.87 -5.09
N GLU A 75 5.08 -14.54 -4.31
CA GLU A 75 4.04 -15.44 -4.82
C GLU A 75 2.76 -14.68 -5.15
N LYS A 76 2.75 -14.06 -6.33
CA LYS A 76 1.64 -13.22 -6.82
C LYS A 76 0.28 -13.92 -6.78
N GLU A 77 0.24 -15.23 -7.00
CA GLU A 77 -1.01 -16.01 -7.08
C GLU A 77 -1.71 -16.14 -5.74
N LEU A 78 -0.96 -16.02 -4.64
CA LEU A 78 -1.48 -16.13 -3.28
C LEU A 78 -1.68 -14.76 -2.63
N CYS A 79 -1.28 -13.68 -3.29
CA CYS A 79 -1.37 -12.34 -2.74
C CYS A 79 -2.70 -11.70 -3.14
N GLU A 80 -3.52 -11.33 -2.14
CA GLU A 80 -4.80 -10.65 -2.38
C GLU A 80 -4.60 -9.32 -3.10
N MET A 81 -3.53 -8.58 -2.76
CA MET A 81 -3.19 -7.31 -3.43
C MET A 81 -2.87 -7.51 -4.91
N CYS A 82 -2.13 -8.57 -5.28
CA CYS A 82 -1.83 -8.84 -6.69
C CYS A 82 -3.07 -9.26 -7.47
N SER A 83 -3.95 -10.03 -6.83
CA SER A 83 -5.25 -10.39 -7.41
C SER A 83 -6.14 -9.15 -7.60
N PHE A 84 -6.09 -8.20 -6.66
CA PHE A 84 -6.80 -6.93 -6.75
C PHE A 84 -6.24 -6.01 -7.85
N LEU A 85 -4.91 -5.88 -7.95
CA LEU A 85 -4.25 -5.05 -8.97
C LEU A 85 -4.31 -5.66 -10.38
N GLY A 86 -4.38 -6.99 -10.49
CA GLY A 86 -4.23 -7.72 -11.75
C GLY A 86 -2.78 -7.87 -12.22
N TYR A 87 -1.82 -7.34 -11.46
CA TYR A 87 -0.37 -7.46 -11.69
C TYR A 87 0.41 -7.55 -10.37
N SER A 88 1.73 -7.72 -10.47
CA SER A 88 2.63 -7.85 -9.32
C SER A 88 2.66 -6.59 -8.44
N CYS A 89 2.38 -6.74 -7.13
CA CYS A 89 2.47 -5.64 -6.17
C CYS A 89 3.92 -5.27 -5.80
N VAL A 90 4.92 -5.95 -6.35
CA VAL A 90 6.34 -5.61 -6.15
C VAL A 90 6.68 -4.28 -6.82
N ASP A 91 6.11 -4.08 -8.01
CA ASP A 91 6.35 -2.91 -8.87
C ASP A 91 5.37 -1.76 -8.58
N TYR A 92 4.44 -1.98 -7.64
CA TYR A 92 3.45 -0.99 -7.25
C TYR A 92 4.06 0.01 -6.27
N ASP A 93 4.36 1.21 -6.77
CA ASP A 93 4.69 2.37 -5.95
C ASP A 93 3.49 3.34 -5.89
N LEU A 94 3.06 3.66 -4.67
CA LEU A 94 1.96 4.59 -4.44
C LEU A 94 2.41 6.05 -4.53
N GLU A 95 3.72 6.32 -4.47
CA GLU A 95 4.25 7.69 -4.54
C GLU A 95 4.25 8.26 -5.97
N SER A 96 4.21 7.41 -7.01
CA SER A 96 4.28 7.83 -8.41
C SER A 96 2.92 8.10 -9.07
N ASN A 97 1.80 7.88 -8.38
CA ASN A 97 0.45 8.16 -8.90
C ASN A 97 -0.10 9.54 -8.51
N SER A 98 0.72 10.43 -7.97
CA SER A 98 0.35 11.84 -7.84
C SER A 98 0.57 12.55 -9.18
N ASP A 99 -0.36 12.38 -10.12
CA ASP A 99 -0.61 13.30 -11.24
C ASP A 99 -1.05 14.66 -10.68
N TYR A 100 -0.12 15.37 -10.04
CA TYR A 100 -0.18 16.82 -10.01
C TYR A 100 0.60 17.27 -11.24
N ASP A 101 -0.07 17.31 -12.40
CA ASP A 101 0.29 18.25 -13.45
C ASP A 101 0.31 19.63 -12.78
N GLU A 102 1.52 20.10 -12.47
CA GLU A 102 1.72 21.49 -12.08
C GLU A 102 1.28 22.34 -13.30
N PRO A 103 0.22 23.17 -13.19
CA PRO A 103 -0.11 24.04 -14.29
C PRO A 103 1.06 25.01 -14.50
N ASP A 104 1.64 24.96 -15.69
CA ASP A 104 2.63 25.93 -16.20
C ASP A 104 1.98 27.32 -16.23
N TYR A 105 2.05 28.01 -15.08
CA TYR A 105 1.83 29.44 -15.00
C TYR A 105 3.02 30.10 -15.68
N SER A 106 3.00 30.10 -17.01
CA SER A 106 3.86 30.97 -17.81
C SER A 106 3.60 32.40 -17.34
N GLU A 107 4.62 32.99 -16.71
CA GLU A 107 4.67 34.38 -16.30
C GLU A 107 4.44 35.25 -17.55
N GLU A 108 3.24 35.80 -17.69
CA GLU A 108 3.06 36.98 -18.56
C GLU A 108 3.69 38.16 -17.82
N ASP A 109 4.93 38.47 -18.20
CA ASP A 109 5.63 39.73 -17.91
C ASP A 109 4.68 40.91 -18.17
N SER A 110 4.09 41.46 -17.11
CA SER A 110 3.50 42.79 -17.15
C SER A 110 4.60 43.80 -16.82
N GLU A 111 5.33 44.23 -17.86
CA GLU A 111 6.21 45.39 -17.82
C GLU A 111 5.40 46.67 -17.48
N ASP A 112 5.98 47.47 -16.58
CA ASP A 112 5.77 48.91 -16.39
C ASP A 112 4.36 49.44 -16.06
N SER A 113 4.19 49.87 -14.81
CA SER A 113 3.75 51.25 -14.59
C SER A 113 4.26 51.83 -13.26
N ASP A 114 5.15 52.80 -13.41
CA ASP A 114 5.53 53.80 -12.43
C ASP A 114 4.33 54.37 -11.66
N TYR A 115 4.31 54.21 -10.33
CA TYR A 115 3.62 55.15 -9.45
C TYR A 115 4.39 55.32 -8.15
N CYS A 116 5.35 56.24 -8.16
CA CYS A 116 6.04 56.73 -6.97
C CYS A 116 5.27 57.95 -6.43
N TYR A 117 4.64 57.82 -5.26
CA TYR A 117 4.22 58.95 -4.43
C TYR A 117 4.44 58.62 -2.95
N TYR A 118 5.42 59.30 -2.33
CA TYR A 118 5.37 59.64 -0.92
C TYR A 118 5.92 61.07 -0.71
N TYR A 119 5.03 61.87 -0.11
CA TYR A 119 5.07 63.23 0.45
C TYR A 119 6.36 64.06 0.40
#